data_AF-A0A2V8TV78-F1
#
_entry.id   AF-A0A2V8TV78-F1
#
_cell.length_a   1.000
_cell.length_b   1.000
_cell.length_c   1.000
_cell.angle_alpha   90.00
_cell.angle_beta   90.00
_cell.angle_gamma   90.00
#
_symmetry.space_group_name_H-M   'P 1'
#
loop_
_entity.id
_entity.type
_entity.pdbx_description
1 polymer ?
#
loop_
_entity_poly.entity_id
_entity_poly.type
_entity_poly.pdbx_seq_one_letter_code
_entity_poly.pdbx_strand_id
1 'polypeptide(L)'
;GLCGPIVIVDAKTRGYVTADGEGTLPKDASIANTAANMNGSKWIMLQWPLPEDRNVRLALMLHESFHFVQADIGFPMTNPANPHLDSLEGRYWIELEWRALAAALESDGDARRRAAADAVGFRRKRRAIFPDAAATERALEMNEGLAEYTGVSLSGDSARLALRDLADAAAKPTFVRSFAYATGPAYGLLLDAADPAWRKSLKPTDDLADLLVRSMKLGVPAEPAIQPYDGAVLRDREVERDQARRRRLAEFRKLLIEGPVLEIPLRSMSFDFNPDEPVPIEGFGTVYPTITVRDDWGRIEVAKGALLAENYSKLMVSATARGTGWKLDLKPGWKIVPGKRAGDLTIARDR
;
A
#
# COMPACT_ATOMS: atom_id res chain seq x y z
N GLY A 1 -13.27 -13.57 21.35
CA GLY A 1 -13.39 -14.48 20.19
C GLY A 1 -13.42 -13.65 18.93
N LEU A 2 -12.97 -14.17 17.78
CA LEU A 2 -12.94 -13.46 16.49
C LEU A 2 -14.34 -13.30 15.85
N CYS A 3 -15.42 -13.47 16.61
CA CYS A 3 -16.78 -13.43 16.06
C CYS A 3 -17.36 -12.02 16.24
N GLY A 4 -17.65 -11.36 15.12
CA GLY A 4 -18.42 -10.12 15.06
C GLY A 4 -19.51 -10.22 13.99
N PRO A 5 -20.51 -9.33 14.02
CA PRO A 5 -21.57 -9.33 13.02
C PRO A 5 -21.02 -8.88 11.65
N ILE A 6 -21.31 -9.65 10.60
CA ILE A 6 -20.80 -9.42 9.24
C ILE A 6 -21.87 -8.76 8.38
N VAL A 7 -21.47 -7.75 7.61
CA VAL A 7 -22.26 -7.12 6.55
C VAL A 7 -21.52 -7.24 5.22
N ILE A 8 -22.19 -7.74 4.19
CA ILE A 8 -21.65 -7.84 2.82
C ILE A 8 -22.33 -6.77 1.97
N VAL A 9 -21.55 -5.97 1.24
CA VAL A 9 -22.02 -4.77 0.55
C VAL A 9 -21.62 -4.79 -0.92
N ASP A 10 -22.56 -4.62 -1.84
CA ASP A 10 -22.27 -4.33 -3.24
C ASP A 10 -21.94 -2.85 -3.42
N ALA A 11 -20.71 -2.55 -3.82
CA ALA A 11 -20.26 -1.16 -4.00
C ALA A 11 -20.99 -0.39 -5.10
N LYS A 12 -21.54 -1.08 -6.12
CA LYS A 12 -22.25 -0.44 -7.24
C LYS A 12 -23.66 -0.04 -6.85
N THR A 13 -24.39 -0.96 -6.21
CA THR A 13 -25.79 -0.74 -5.84
C THR A 13 -25.95 -0.14 -4.45
N ARG A 14 -24.89 -0.23 -3.62
CA ARG A 14 -24.89 0.05 -2.17
C ARG A 14 -25.84 -0.86 -1.39
N GLY A 15 -26.37 -1.90 -2.02
CA GLY A 15 -27.15 -2.93 -1.35
C GLY A 15 -26.28 -3.71 -0.39
N TYR A 16 -26.82 -4.11 0.75
CA TYR A 16 -26.12 -4.94 1.72
C TYR A 16 -26.96 -6.13 2.18
N VAL A 17 -26.28 -7.17 2.64
CA VAL A 17 -26.86 -8.35 3.28
C VAL A 17 -26.14 -8.59 4.62
N THR A 18 -26.91 -8.92 5.64
CA THR A 18 -26.47 -9.37 6.97
C THR A 18 -27.12 -10.71 7.30
N ALA A 19 -26.77 -11.31 8.43
CA ALA A 19 -27.49 -12.49 8.93
C ALA A 19 -28.98 -12.21 9.23
N ASP A 20 -29.32 -10.95 9.56
CA ASP A 20 -30.66 -10.56 10.02
C ASP A 20 -31.53 -9.93 8.92
N GLY A 21 -30.99 -9.79 7.70
CA GLY A 21 -31.72 -9.25 6.55
C GLY A 21 -30.87 -8.42 5.60
N GLU A 22 -31.54 -7.76 4.66
CA GLU A 22 -30.95 -6.96 3.59
C GLU A 22 -31.39 -5.49 3.66
N GLY A 23 -30.63 -4.61 3.00
CA GLY A 23 -30.94 -3.19 2.93
C GLY A 23 -30.05 -2.43 1.97
N THR A 24 -29.98 -1.10 2.14
CA THR A 24 -29.13 -0.23 1.33
C THR A 24 -28.38 0.74 2.24
N LEU A 25 -27.08 0.88 2.04
CA LEU A 25 -26.25 1.78 2.82
C LEU A 25 -26.61 3.25 2.53
N PRO A 26 -26.67 4.12 3.57
CA PRO A 26 -26.82 5.57 3.41
C PRO A 26 -25.78 6.13 2.44
N LYS A 27 -26.12 7.14 1.62
CA LYS A 27 -25.25 7.64 0.54
C LYS A 27 -23.88 8.14 1.01
N ASP A 28 -23.80 8.59 2.25
CA ASP A 28 -22.63 9.14 2.93
C ASP A 28 -21.75 8.08 3.62
N ALA A 29 -22.23 6.84 3.76
CA ALA A 29 -21.43 5.76 4.32
C ALA A 29 -20.29 5.33 3.37
N SER A 30 -19.06 5.22 3.88
CA SER A 30 -17.95 4.64 3.15
C SER A 30 -18.13 3.13 2.98
N ILE A 31 -17.75 2.59 1.81
CA ILE A 31 -17.72 1.16 1.54
C ILE A 31 -16.26 0.73 1.46
N ALA A 32 -15.84 -0.15 2.36
CA ALA A 32 -14.49 -0.72 2.40
C ALA A 32 -14.52 -2.06 3.16
N ASN A 33 -13.53 -2.92 2.90
CA ASN A 33 -13.26 -4.06 3.78
C ASN A 33 -12.60 -3.53 5.05
N THR A 34 -13.35 -3.48 6.15
CA THR A 34 -12.87 -2.95 7.44
C THR A 34 -13.92 -3.18 8.56
N ALA A 35 -13.56 -2.82 9.80
CA ALA A 35 -14.54 -2.64 10.87
C ALA A 35 -15.27 -1.29 10.70
N ALA A 36 -16.59 -1.32 10.53
CA ALA A 36 -17.41 -0.14 10.24
C ALA A 36 -18.56 0.02 11.23
N ASN A 37 -18.94 1.25 11.54
CA ASN A 37 -20.15 1.53 12.32
C ASN A 37 -21.35 1.70 11.39
N MET A 38 -22.39 0.90 11.59
CA MET A 38 -23.65 0.97 10.85
C MET A 38 -24.81 0.89 11.85
N ASN A 39 -25.72 1.87 11.79
CA ASN A 39 -26.89 1.97 12.68
C ASN A 39 -26.54 1.92 14.19
N GLY A 40 -25.41 2.53 14.57
CA GLY A 40 -24.95 2.56 15.97
C GLY A 40 -24.26 1.28 16.46
N SER A 41 -24.13 0.27 15.61
CA SER A 41 -23.44 -0.99 15.92
C SER A 41 -22.14 -1.12 15.11
N LYS A 42 -21.13 -1.77 15.68
CA LYS A 42 -19.89 -2.12 15.00
C LYS A 42 -20.10 -3.41 14.18
N TRP A 43 -19.71 -3.37 12.91
CA TRP A 43 -19.82 -4.48 11.96
C TRP A 43 -18.48 -4.77 11.31
N ILE A 44 -18.32 -6.00 10.84
CA ILE A 44 -17.27 -6.41 9.90
C ILE A 44 -17.85 -6.23 8.50
N MET A 45 -17.37 -5.22 7.78
CA MET A 45 -17.83 -4.92 6.42
C MET A 45 -16.98 -5.66 5.40
N LEU A 46 -17.63 -6.31 4.44
CA LEU A 46 -17.00 -6.98 3.30
C LEU A 46 -17.64 -6.50 2.00
N GLN A 47 -16.82 -6.19 1.01
CA GLN A 47 -17.26 -5.75 -0.30
C GLN A 47 -17.54 -6.95 -1.22
N TRP A 48 -18.68 -6.93 -1.90
CA TRP A 48 -19.06 -7.86 -2.95
C TRP A 48 -18.48 -7.44 -4.32
N PRO A 49 -18.05 -8.38 -5.19
CA PRO A 49 -18.03 -9.84 -4.98
C PRO A 49 -16.89 -10.29 -4.07
N LEU A 50 -17.17 -11.28 -3.22
CA LEU A 50 -16.15 -11.94 -2.44
C LEU A 50 -15.27 -12.84 -3.33
N PRO A 51 -14.01 -13.13 -2.93
CA PRO A 51 -13.16 -14.06 -3.66
C PRO A 51 -13.85 -15.41 -3.90
N GLU A 52 -13.69 -16.01 -5.07
CA GLU A 52 -14.29 -17.30 -5.41
C GLU A 52 -13.60 -18.48 -4.68
N ASP A 53 -12.26 -18.44 -4.58
CA ASP A 53 -11.49 -19.40 -3.78
C ASP A 53 -11.95 -19.34 -2.32
N ARG A 54 -12.39 -20.49 -1.81
CA ARG A 54 -12.92 -20.64 -0.45
C ARG A 54 -11.93 -20.20 0.62
N ASN A 55 -10.66 -20.60 0.52
CA ASN A 55 -9.67 -20.34 1.56
C ASN A 55 -9.25 -18.87 1.53
N VAL A 56 -9.19 -18.26 0.35
CA VAL A 56 -8.94 -16.82 0.17
C VAL A 56 -10.10 -16.00 0.74
N ARG A 57 -11.34 -16.42 0.48
CA ARG A 57 -12.53 -15.77 1.04
C ARG A 57 -12.55 -15.87 2.57
N LEU A 58 -12.25 -17.03 3.13
CA LEU A 58 -12.15 -17.21 4.57
C LEU A 58 -11.02 -16.38 5.19
N ALA A 59 -9.86 -16.33 4.54
CA ALA A 59 -8.73 -15.51 4.99
C ALA A 59 -9.14 -14.03 5.08
N LEU A 60 -9.78 -13.49 4.04
CA LEU A 60 -10.33 -12.12 4.06
C LEU A 60 -11.33 -11.91 5.20
N MET A 61 -12.31 -12.80 5.38
CA MET A 61 -13.30 -12.67 6.45
C MET A 61 -12.67 -12.66 7.85
N LEU A 62 -11.62 -13.46 8.06
CA LEU A 62 -10.94 -13.62 9.33
C LEU A 62 -9.91 -12.50 9.57
N HIS A 63 -9.31 -11.98 8.51
CA HIS A 63 -8.52 -10.74 8.52
C HIS A 63 -9.39 -9.58 9.05
N GLU A 64 -10.57 -9.36 8.46
CA GLU A 64 -11.44 -8.26 8.93
C GLU A 64 -12.01 -8.51 10.34
N SER A 65 -12.24 -9.78 10.68
CA SER A 65 -12.57 -10.17 12.06
C SER A 65 -11.48 -9.84 13.07
N PHE A 66 -10.21 -9.86 12.67
CA PHE A 66 -9.10 -9.43 13.53
C PHE A 66 -9.19 -7.93 13.82
N HIS A 67 -9.34 -7.09 12.79
CA HIS A 67 -9.51 -5.64 12.96
C HIS A 67 -10.72 -5.28 13.84
N PHE A 68 -11.77 -6.11 13.83
CA PHE A 68 -12.90 -5.94 14.74
C PHE A 68 -12.51 -6.05 16.22
N VAL A 69 -11.61 -6.96 16.60
CA VAL A 69 -11.21 -7.17 18.00
C VAL A 69 -9.87 -6.53 18.38
N GLN A 70 -9.11 -6.05 17.40
CA GLN A 70 -7.70 -5.64 17.54
C GLN A 70 -7.44 -4.69 18.72
N ALA A 71 -8.26 -3.63 18.83
CA ALA A 71 -8.13 -2.66 19.91
C ALA A 71 -8.43 -3.27 21.29
N ASP A 72 -9.44 -4.15 21.37
CA ASP A 72 -9.89 -4.79 22.61
C ASP A 72 -8.83 -5.77 23.17
N ILE A 73 -7.97 -6.31 22.28
CA ILE A 73 -6.85 -7.16 22.65
C ILE A 73 -5.53 -6.38 22.85
N GLY A 74 -5.59 -5.05 22.90
CA GLY A 74 -4.46 -4.19 23.24
C GLY A 74 -3.54 -3.83 22.07
N PHE A 75 -3.97 -4.03 20.82
CA PHE A 75 -3.22 -3.63 19.63
C PHE A 75 -3.91 -2.41 18.99
N PRO A 76 -3.33 -1.20 19.10
CA PRO A 76 -3.92 -0.02 18.48
C PRO A 76 -3.83 -0.11 16.96
N MET A 77 -4.89 0.33 16.26
CA MET A 77 -4.86 0.45 14.80
C MET A 77 -3.81 1.50 14.41
N THR A 78 -2.83 1.09 13.61
CA THR A 78 -1.80 1.98 13.09
C THR A 78 -1.47 1.61 11.66
N ASN A 79 -1.59 2.58 10.75
CA ASN A 79 -1.28 2.36 9.34
C ASN A 79 -0.23 3.39 8.90
N PRO A 80 1.04 3.26 9.32
CA PRO A 80 2.11 4.13 8.85
C PRO A 80 2.52 3.79 7.41
N ALA A 81 2.95 4.80 6.66
CA ALA A 81 3.59 4.59 5.36
C ALA A 81 5.08 4.23 5.56
N ASN A 82 5.60 3.37 4.70
CA ASN A 82 7.01 2.95 4.66
C ASN A 82 7.66 3.34 3.32
N PRO A 83 7.87 4.65 3.05
CA PRO A 83 8.26 5.16 1.72
C PRO A 83 9.61 4.64 1.24
N HIS A 84 10.50 4.25 2.15
CA HIS A 84 11.78 3.62 1.80
C HIS A 84 11.61 2.32 1.03
N LEU A 85 10.48 1.62 1.18
CA LEU A 85 10.18 0.39 0.44
C LEU A 85 9.83 0.62 -1.04
N ASP A 86 9.83 1.85 -1.53
CA ASP A 86 9.81 2.16 -2.97
C ASP A 86 11.17 2.61 -3.52
N SER A 87 12.20 2.69 -2.66
CA SER A 87 13.58 2.91 -3.08
C SER A 87 14.21 1.61 -3.63
N LEU A 88 15.29 1.75 -4.40
CA LEU A 88 16.08 0.61 -4.88
C LEU A 88 16.50 -0.32 -3.74
N GLU A 89 17.15 0.23 -2.71
CA GLU A 89 17.65 -0.58 -1.59
C GLU A 89 16.51 -1.19 -0.78
N GLY A 90 15.45 -0.43 -0.52
CA GLY A 90 14.30 -0.92 0.24
C GLY A 90 13.64 -2.13 -0.44
N ARG A 91 13.37 -2.04 -1.74
CA ARG A 91 12.79 -3.14 -2.53
C ARG A 91 13.74 -4.33 -2.65
N TYR A 92 15.00 -4.07 -2.97
CA TYR A 92 16.00 -5.12 -3.12
C TYR A 92 16.10 -6.01 -1.88
N TRP A 93 16.26 -5.40 -0.69
CA TRP A 93 16.44 -6.17 0.54
C TRP A 93 15.14 -6.80 1.04
N ILE A 94 13.97 -6.20 0.85
CA ILE A 94 12.71 -6.81 1.29
C ILE A 94 12.28 -7.98 0.41
N GLU A 95 12.60 -7.93 -0.88
CA GLU A 95 12.31 -9.04 -1.79
C GLU A 95 13.25 -10.24 -1.56
N LEU A 96 14.50 -9.99 -1.18
CA LEU A 96 15.38 -11.05 -0.66
C LEU A 96 14.83 -11.65 0.64
N GLU A 97 14.32 -10.81 1.55
CA GLU A 97 13.62 -11.25 2.76
C GLU A 97 12.43 -12.17 2.41
N TRP A 98 11.58 -11.78 1.45
CA TRP A 98 10.45 -12.61 1.03
C TRP A 98 10.85 -13.95 0.40
N ARG A 99 11.87 -13.96 -0.46
CA ARG A 99 12.38 -15.20 -1.07
C ARG A 99 12.96 -16.14 -0.02
N ALA A 100 13.66 -15.60 0.98
CA ALA A 100 14.18 -16.38 2.10
C ALA A 100 13.07 -16.88 3.04
N LEU A 101 12.02 -16.09 3.25
CA LEU A 101 10.82 -16.54 3.98
C LEU A 101 10.10 -17.68 3.24
N ALA A 102 9.93 -17.58 1.92
CA ALA A 102 9.35 -18.64 1.11
C ALA A 102 10.18 -19.93 1.24
N ALA A 103 11.50 -19.85 1.06
CA ALA A 103 12.39 -20.99 1.23
C ALA A 103 12.33 -21.59 2.65
N ALA A 104 12.13 -20.77 3.69
CA ALA A 104 11.97 -21.25 5.06
C ALA A 104 10.63 -21.99 5.26
N LEU A 105 9.54 -21.51 4.65
CA LEU A 105 8.23 -22.16 4.70
C LEU A 105 8.22 -23.50 3.94
N GLU A 106 8.96 -23.59 2.83
CA GLU A 106 9.03 -24.78 1.97
C GLU A 106 10.01 -25.85 2.45
N SER A 107 10.87 -25.53 3.42
CA SER A 107 11.91 -26.43 3.91
C SER A 107 11.72 -26.78 5.39
N ASP A 108 12.49 -27.75 5.89
CA ASP A 108 12.48 -28.19 7.29
C ASP A 108 13.90 -28.19 7.88
N GLY A 109 13.97 -28.40 9.21
CA GLY A 109 15.22 -28.62 9.92
C GLY A 109 16.26 -27.53 9.69
N ASP A 110 17.48 -27.94 9.35
CA ASP A 110 18.61 -27.04 9.16
C ASP A 110 18.44 -26.09 7.95
N ALA A 111 17.76 -26.55 6.90
CA ALA A 111 17.48 -25.72 5.73
C ALA A 111 16.51 -24.58 6.10
N ARG A 112 15.43 -24.88 6.82
CA ARG A 112 14.50 -23.88 7.35
C ARG A 112 15.22 -22.86 8.24
N ARG A 113 16.05 -23.33 9.17
CA ARG A 113 16.79 -22.43 10.07
C ARG A 113 17.73 -21.49 9.32
N ARG A 114 18.44 -21.98 8.29
CA ARG A 114 19.31 -21.14 7.46
C ARG A 114 18.52 -20.09 6.68
N ALA A 115 17.45 -20.50 6.01
CA ALA A 115 16.60 -19.59 5.25
C ALA A 115 15.94 -18.53 6.14
N ALA A 116 15.45 -18.92 7.33
CA ALA A 116 14.92 -17.98 8.31
C ALA A 116 16.00 -17.00 8.82
N ALA A 117 17.23 -17.47 9.06
CA ALA A 117 18.32 -16.61 9.49
C ALA A 117 18.72 -15.59 8.39
N ASP A 118 18.75 -16.02 7.12
CA ASP A 118 18.99 -15.12 5.98
C ASP A 118 17.89 -14.08 5.85
N ALA A 119 16.61 -14.47 5.97
CA ALA A 119 15.47 -13.54 5.93
C ALA A 119 15.61 -12.42 6.97
N VAL A 120 15.95 -12.78 8.21
CA VAL A 120 16.21 -11.79 9.27
C VAL A 120 17.47 -10.97 8.98
N GLY A 121 18.50 -11.57 8.39
CA GLY A 121 19.70 -10.87 7.93
C GLY A 121 19.37 -9.78 6.91
N PHE A 122 18.55 -10.08 5.91
CA PHE A 122 18.11 -9.12 4.89
C PHE A 122 17.29 -7.99 5.49
N ARG A 123 16.36 -8.29 6.41
CA ARG A 123 15.63 -7.28 7.19
C ARG A 123 16.59 -6.34 7.92
N ARG A 124 17.60 -6.88 8.60
CA ARG A 124 18.61 -6.08 9.34
C ARG A 124 19.44 -5.19 8.40
N LYS A 125 19.88 -5.72 7.26
CA LYS A 125 20.58 -4.93 6.22
C LYS A 125 19.73 -3.75 5.77
N ARG A 126 18.46 -4.00 5.45
CA ARG A 126 17.51 -2.96 5.03
C ARG A 126 17.33 -1.89 6.11
N ARG A 127 17.07 -2.28 7.35
CA ARG A 127 16.83 -1.35 8.46
C ARG A 127 18.09 -0.60 8.91
N ALA A 128 19.29 -1.12 8.63
CA ALA A 128 20.53 -0.38 8.84
C ALA A 128 20.70 0.80 7.86
N ILE A 129 20.09 0.71 6.67
CA ILE A 129 20.10 1.78 5.65
C ILE A 129 19.06 2.87 5.99
N PHE A 130 17.94 2.47 6.61
CA PHE A 130 16.79 3.33 6.88
C PHE A 130 16.48 3.36 8.39
N PRO A 131 17.01 4.33 9.17
CA PRO A 131 16.91 4.31 10.63
C PRO A 131 15.49 4.23 11.20
N ASP A 132 14.50 4.87 10.57
CA ASP A 132 13.10 4.88 11.03
C ASP A 132 12.32 3.61 10.65
N ALA A 133 12.86 2.81 9.73
CA ALA A 133 12.20 1.66 9.14
C ALA A 133 11.78 0.61 10.17
N ALA A 134 12.60 0.41 11.21
CA ALA A 134 12.31 -0.57 12.25
C ALA A 134 11.00 -0.25 13.00
N ALA A 135 10.75 1.02 13.30
CA ALA A 135 9.55 1.43 14.04
C ALA A 135 8.31 1.39 13.14
N THR A 136 8.39 1.97 11.93
CA THR A 136 7.24 2.08 11.02
C THR A 136 6.83 0.74 10.43
N GLU A 137 7.78 -0.15 10.14
CA GLU A 137 7.44 -1.48 9.64
C GLU A 137 6.81 -2.34 10.70
N ARG A 138 7.39 -2.37 11.91
CA ARG A 138 6.82 -3.14 13.01
C ARG A 138 5.40 -2.70 13.32
N ALA A 139 5.14 -1.39 13.34
CA ALA A 139 3.79 -0.87 13.53
C ALA A 139 2.83 -1.37 12.44
N LEU A 140 3.24 -1.39 11.17
CA LEU A 140 2.41 -1.93 10.10
C LEU A 140 2.26 -3.46 10.16
N GLU A 141 3.29 -4.21 10.52
CA GLU A 141 3.22 -5.66 10.74
C GLU A 141 2.29 -6.02 11.90
N MET A 142 2.31 -5.25 13.00
CA MET A 142 1.38 -5.42 14.11
C MET A 142 -0.06 -5.08 13.73
N ASN A 143 -0.26 -4.24 12.71
CA ASN A 143 -1.59 -3.85 12.24
C ASN A 143 -2.12 -4.79 11.15
N GLU A 144 -1.51 -4.77 9.97
CA GLU A 144 -1.93 -5.50 8.79
C GLU A 144 -1.35 -6.92 8.77
N GLY A 145 -0.12 -7.09 9.24
CA GLY A 145 0.55 -8.39 9.22
C GLY A 145 -0.09 -9.42 10.16
N LEU A 146 -0.49 -9.00 11.37
CA LEU A 146 -1.23 -9.86 12.30
C LEU A 146 -2.65 -10.15 11.84
N ALA A 147 -3.31 -9.17 11.20
CA ALA A 147 -4.62 -9.37 10.59
C ALA A 147 -4.55 -10.43 9.48
N GLU A 148 -3.59 -10.27 8.56
CA GLU A 148 -3.40 -11.21 7.45
C GLU A 148 -2.98 -12.58 7.95
N TYR A 149 -2.02 -12.66 8.89
CA TYR A 149 -1.65 -13.92 9.52
C TYR A 149 -2.84 -14.62 10.19
N THR A 150 -3.71 -13.88 10.88
CA THR A 150 -4.93 -14.44 11.50
C THR A 150 -5.84 -15.03 10.43
N GLY A 151 -6.04 -14.32 9.32
CA GLY A 151 -6.78 -14.80 8.17
C GLY A 151 -6.19 -16.08 7.57
N VAL A 152 -4.92 -16.01 7.19
CA VAL A 152 -4.18 -17.11 6.54
C VAL A 152 -4.10 -18.35 7.42
N SER A 153 -3.74 -18.21 8.71
CA SER A 153 -3.56 -19.34 9.64
C SER A 153 -4.86 -20.10 9.90
N LEU A 154 -6.01 -19.42 9.88
CA LEU A 154 -7.32 -19.99 10.17
C LEU A 154 -8.13 -20.34 8.90
N SER A 155 -7.62 -20.03 7.70
CA SER A 155 -8.28 -20.27 6.42
C SER A 155 -8.42 -21.74 6.01
N GLY A 156 -7.62 -22.63 6.60
CA GLY A 156 -7.56 -24.06 6.29
C GLY A 156 -6.50 -24.46 5.25
N ASP A 157 -5.70 -23.53 4.73
CA ASP A 157 -4.61 -23.81 3.78
C ASP A 157 -3.48 -22.77 3.88
N SER A 158 -2.94 -22.65 5.09
CA SER A 158 -2.08 -21.53 5.48
C SER A 158 -0.75 -21.48 4.71
N ALA A 159 -0.12 -22.63 4.47
CA ALA A 159 1.16 -22.69 3.75
C ALA A 159 1.02 -22.19 2.30
N ARG A 160 -0.01 -22.66 1.57
CA ARG A 160 -0.26 -22.20 0.19
C ARG A 160 -0.53 -20.70 0.15
N LEU A 161 -1.36 -20.19 1.04
CA LEU A 161 -1.72 -18.77 1.04
C LEU A 161 -0.52 -17.90 1.41
N ALA A 162 0.27 -18.24 2.43
CA ALA A 162 1.46 -17.46 2.79
C ALA A 162 2.51 -17.42 1.65
N LEU A 163 2.73 -18.54 0.95
CA LEU A 163 3.62 -18.57 -0.22
C LEU A 163 3.07 -17.72 -1.38
N ARG A 164 1.75 -17.76 -1.59
CA ARG A 164 1.09 -16.89 -2.56
C ARG A 164 1.25 -15.42 -2.19
N ASP A 165 1.06 -15.04 -0.93
CA ASP A 165 1.16 -13.64 -0.50
C ASP A 165 2.57 -13.08 -0.71
N LEU A 166 3.61 -13.89 -0.45
CA LEU A 166 5.01 -13.54 -0.76
C LEU A 166 5.23 -13.33 -2.28
N ALA A 167 4.65 -14.18 -3.13
CA ALA A 167 4.75 -14.06 -4.58
C ALA A 167 3.97 -12.86 -5.12
N ASP A 168 2.72 -12.67 -4.68
CA ASP A 168 1.83 -11.58 -5.08
C ASP A 168 2.39 -10.22 -4.62
N ALA A 169 3.03 -10.15 -3.45
CA ALA A 169 3.67 -8.93 -2.96
C ALA A 169 4.78 -8.44 -3.89
N ALA A 170 5.62 -9.33 -4.42
CA ALA A 170 6.69 -8.99 -5.36
C ALA A 170 6.17 -8.39 -6.68
N ALA A 171 4.92 -8.67 -7.05
CA ALA A 171 4.27 -8.12 -8.24
C ALA A 171 3.63 -6.73 -8.01
N LYS A 172 3.56 -6.25 -6.75
CA LYS A 172 2.91 -4.95 -6.46
C LYS A 172 3.76 -3.77 -6.96
N PRO A 173 3.13 -2.72 -7.51
CA PRO A 173 3.82 -1.52 -7.98
C PRO A 173 4.49 -0.74 -6.85
N THR A 174 3.94 -0.82 -5.62
CA THR A 174 4.46 -0.20 -4.40
C THR A 174 4.37 -1.16 -3.22
N PHE A 175 5.33 -1.05 -2.30
CA PHE A 175 5.42 -1.87 -1.08
C PHE A 175 5.10 -1.10 0.21
N VAL A 176 4.89 0.22 0.10
CA VAL A 176 4.86 1.19 1.22
C VAL A 176 3.85 0.85 2.30
N ARG A 177 2.74 0.20 1.93
CA ARG A 177 1.68 -0.25 2.86
C ARG A 177 1.29 -1.71 2.68
N SER A 178 1.84 -2.38 1.67
CA SER A 178 1.43 -3.73 1.27
C SER A 178 2.38 -4.82 1.75
N PHE A 179 3.61 -4.48 2.16
CA PHE A 179 4.60 -5.50 2.51
C PHE A 179 4.18 -6.39 3.69
N ALA A 180 3.44 -5.82 4.64
CA ALA A 180 3.06 -6.49 5.89
C ALA A 180 2.10 -7.67 5.66
N TYR A 181 1.28 -7.62 4.59
CA TYR A 181 0.41 -8.74 4.20
C TYR A 181 1.22 -9.98 3.78
N ALA A 182 2.45 -9.82 3.30
CA ALA A 182 3.33 -10.95 2.97
C ALA A 182 4.17 -11.39 4.18
N THR A 183 4.76 -10.45 4.91
CA THR A 183 5.65 -10.80 6.02
C THR A 183 4.89 -11.34 7.23
N GLY A 184 3.70 -10.80 7.54
CA GLY A 184 2.86 -11.23 8.66
C GLY A 184 2.60 -12.74 8.68
N PRO A 185 1.93 -13.31 7.66
CA PRO A 185 1.69 -14.74 7.55
C PRO A 185 2.98 -15.55 7.58
N ALA A 186 4.00 -15.14 6.83
CA ALA A 186 5.23 -15.89 6.71
C ALA A 186 5.98 -16.02 8.05
N TYR A 187 6.18 -14.92 8.78
CA TYR A 187 6.76 -14.97 10.12
C TYR A 187 5.85 -15.70 11.11
N GLY A 188 4.54 -15.43 11.08
CA GLY A 188 3.58 -16.03 11.99
C GLY A 188 3.52 -17.56 11.89
N LEU A 189 3.58 -18.12 10.68
CA LEU A 189 3.60 -19.58 10.48
C LEU A 189 4.94 -20.22 10.88
N LEU A 190 6.06 -19.55 10.62
CA LEU A 190 7.37 -20.00 11.13
C LEU A 190 7.41 -19.98 12.67
N LEU A 191 6.79 -18.96 13.28
CA LEU A 191 6.62 -18.86 14.74
C LEU A 191 5.69 -19.94 15.28
N ASP A 192 4.58 -20.26 14.61
CA ASP A 192 3.70 -21.35 15.02
C ASP A 192 4.44 -22.70 15.06
N ALA A 193 5.35 -22.93 14.12
CA ALA A 193 6.19 -24.13 14.10
C ALA A 193 7.27 -24.14 15.20
N ALA A 194 7.79 -22.97 15.58
CA ALA A 194 8.90 -22.84 16.54
C ALA A 194 8.43 -22.74 18.00
N ASP A 195 7.34 -22.01 18.25
CA ASP A 195 6.73 -21.79 19.55
C ASP A 195 5.22 -21.57 19.38
N PRO A 196 4.38 -22.62 19.47
CA PRO A 196 2.93 -22.51 19.30
C PRO A 196 2.23 -21.52 20.26
N ALA A 197 2.89 -21.09 21.33
CA ALA A 197 2.34 -20.15 22.31
C ALA A 197 2.78 -18.69 22.10
N TRP A 198 3.58 -18.39 21.07
CA TRP A 198 4.22 -17.09 20.84
C TRP A 198 3.26 -15.88 20.93
N ARG A 199 2.02 -16.07 20.47
CA ARG A 199 0.96 -15.05 20.49
C ARG A 199 0.56 -14.58 21.88
N LYS A 200 0.67 -15.44 22.90
CA LYS A 200 0.18 -15.14 24.26
C LYS A 200 0.97 -14.03 24.96
N SER A 201 2.24 -13.88 24.60
CA SER A 201 3.14 -12.87 25.17
C SER A 201 3.42 -11.70 24.24
N LEU A 202 2.81 -11.69 23.05
CA LEU A 202 3.04 -10.68 22.02
C LEU A 202 2.57 -9.30 22.49
N LYS A 203 3.39 -8.29 22.26
CA LYS A 203 3.10 -6.88 22.54
C LYS A 203 3.16 -6.06 21.26
N PRO A 204 2.47 -4.91 21.18
CA PRO A 204 2.56 -4.00 20.03
C PRO A 204 3.98 -3.49 19.72
N THR A 205 4.89 -3.56 20.70
CA THR A 205 6.28 -3.13 20.56
C THR A 205 7.24 -4.26 20.15
N ASP A 206 6.75 -5.50 20.07
CA ASP A 206 7.58 -6.65 19.69
C ASP A 206 7.81 -6.69 18.17
N ASP A 207 8.90 -7.34 17.75
CA ASP A 207 9.23 -7.55 16.34
C ASP A 207 9.13 -9.03 16.00
N LEU A 208 8.39 -9.37 14.94
CA LEU A 208 8.18 -10.77 14.52
C LEU A 208 9.49 -11.46 14.15
N ALA A 209 10.44 -10.75 13.54
CA ALA A 209 11.74 -11.31 13.19
C ALA A 209 12.59 -11.56 14.44
N ASP A 210 12.60 -10.64 15.41
CA ASP A 210 13.34 -10.85 16.66
C ASP A 210 12.71 -11.95 17.52
N LEU A 211 11.38 -12.09 17.50
CA LEU A 211 10.70 -13.24 18.10
C LEU A 211 11.14 -14.54 17.43
N LEU A 212 11.18 -14.59 16.09
CA LEU A 212 11.60 -15.79 15.36
C LEU A 212 13.04 -16.18 15.68
N VAL A 213 13.95 -15.19 15.77
CA VAL A 213 15.35 -15.41 16.18
C VAL A 213 15.41 -16.08 17.55
N ARG A 214 14.62 -15.61 18.52
CA ARG A 214 14.58 -16.20 19.86
C ARG A 214 13.97 -17.61 19.87
N SER A 215 12.82 -17.79 19.23
CA SER A 215 12.09 -19.07 19.24
C SER A 215 12.85 -20.19 18.52
N MET A 216 13.52 -19.87 17.41
CA MET A 216 14.31 -20.85 16.65
C MET A 216 15.80 -20.88 17.04
N LYS A 217 16.24 -20.02 17.97
CA LYS A 217 17.65 -19.84 18.36
C LYS A 217 18.58 -19.59 17.16
N LEU A 218 18.18 -18.66 16.29
CA LEU A 218 18.89 -18.40 15.03
C LEU A 218 20.21 -17.65 15.26
N GLY A 219 21.29 -18.15 14.65
CA GLY A 219 22.49 -17.36 14.43
C GLY A 219 22.32 -16.52 13.17
N VAL A 220 21.91 -15.25 13.33
CA VAL A 220 21.67 -14.34 12.18
C VAL A 220 23.02 -13.89 11.61
N PRO A 221 23.32 -14.18 10.34
CA PRO A 221 24.58 -13.78 9.72
C PRO A 221 24.64 -12.26 9.54
N ALA A 222 25.84 -11.69 9.71
CA ALA A 222 26.08 -10.28 9.36
C ALA A 222 26.01 -10.06 7.84
N GLU A 223 26.39 -11.06 7.06
CA GLU A 223 26.28 -11.11 5.60
C GLU A 223 25.43 -12.33 5.21
N PRO A 224 24.11 -12.18 5.04
CA PRO A 224 23.24 -13.27 4.59
C PRO A 224 23.57 -13.73 3.17
N ALA A 225 23.31 -15.01 2.87
CA ALA A 225 23.64 -15.58 1.56
C ALA A 225 22.69 -15.06 0.47
N ILE A 226 23.19 -14.31 -0.51
CA ILE A 226 22.36 -13.67 -1.54
C ILE A 226 22.05 -14.61 -2.72
N GLN A 227 23.01 -15.45 -3.11
CA GLN A 227 22.92 -16.27 -4.32
C GLN A 227 21.75 -17.27 -4.32
N PRO A 228 21.40 -17.95 -3.21
CA PRO A 228 20.27 -18.88 -3.18
C PRO A 228 18.91 -18.23 -3.47
N TYR A 229 18.82 -16.91 -3.41
CA TYR A 229 17.59 -16.14 -3.61
C TYR A 229 17.63 -15.29 -4.88
N ASP A 230 18.44 -15.69 -5.88
CA ASP A 230 18.60 -15.02 -7.17
C ASP A 230 18.89 -13.52 -7.07
N GLY A 231 19.70 -13.13 -6.07
CA GLY A 231 19.87 -11.72 -5.75
C GLY A 231 20.60 -10.89 -6.80
N ALA A 232 21.37 -11.49 -7.72
CA ALA A 232 21.94 -10.75 -8.85
C ALA A 232 20.85 -10.33 -9.84
N VAL A 233 20.00 -11.27 -10.26
CA VAL A 233 18.88 -11.04 -11.18
C VAL A 233 17.88 -10.04 -10.57
N LEU A 234 17.59 -10.19 -9.27
CA LEU A 234 16.73 -9.24 -8.56
C LEU A 234 17.32 -7.84 -8.53
N ARG A 235 18.64 -7.71 -8.33
CA ARG A 235 19.32 -6.41 -8.30
C ARG A 235 19.20 -5.71 -9.65
N ASP A 236 19.47 -6.43 -10.74
CA ASP A 236 19.40 -5.87 -12.10
C ASP A 236 17.98 -5.36 -12.41
N ARG A 237 16.96 -6.14 -12.06
CA ARG A 237 15.56 -5.75 -12.23
C ARG A 237 15.19 -4.50 -11.44
N GLU A 238 15.57 -4.41 -10.16
CA GLU A 238 15.26 -3.24 -9.34
C GLU A 238 16.06 -2.00 -9.76
N VAL A 239 17.29 -2.18 -10.27
CA VAL A 239 18.08 -1.09 -10.86
C VAL A 239 17.38 -0.55 -12.11
N GLU A 240 16.92 -1.42 -13.01
CA GLU A 240 16.19 -0.99 -14.21
C GLU A 240 14.89 -0.25 -13.84
N ARG A 241 14.12 -0.79 -12.89
CA ARG A 241 12.90 -0.15 -12.36
C ARG A 241 13.19 1.23 -11.78
N ASP A 242 14.19 1.37 -10.92
CA ASP A 242 14.53 2.65 -10.29
C ASP A 242 15.06 3.66 -11.33
N GLN A 243 15.83 3.22 -12.33
CA GLN A 243 16.25 4.07 -13.44
C GLN A 243 15.05 4.57 -14.26
N ALA A 244 14.10 3.70 -14.60
CA ALA A 244 12.87 4.09 -15.29
C ALA A 244 12.05 5.10 -14.47
N ARG A 245 11.93 4.87 -13.16
CA ARG A 245 11.28 5.80 -12.21
C ARG A 245 11.97 7.16 -12.20
N ARG A 246 13.30 7.21 -12.10
CA ARG A 246 14.09 8.46 -12.13
C ARG A 246 13.94 9.21 -13.44
N ARG A 247 13.97 8.51 -14.58
CA ARG A 247 13.73 9.12 -15.90
C ARG A 247 12.34 9.76 -15.96
N ARG A 248 11.30 9.03 -15.55
CA ARG A 248 9.92 9.54 -15.51
C ARG A 248 9.76 10.74 -14.58
N LEU A 249 10.37 10.72 -13.40
CA LEU A 249 10.40 11.87 -12.48
C LEU A 249 11.07 13.09 -13.11
N ALA A 250 12.22 12.91 -13.76
CA ALA A 250 12.93 13.99 -14.44
C ALA A 250 12.11 14.58 -15.60
N GLU A 251 11.42 13.73 -16.37
CA GLU A 251 10.49 14.16 -17.42
C GLU A 251 9.33 14.97 -16.85
N PHE A 252 8.71 14.52 -15.76
CA PHE A 252 7.64 15.27 -15.11
C PHE A 252 8.11 16.61 -14.53
N ARG A 253 9.29 16.67 -13.92
CA ARG A 253 9.85 17.95 -13.42
C ARG A 253 10.06 18.95 -14.56
N LYS A 254 10.62 18.49 -15.68
CA LYS A 254 10.78 19.32 -16.89
C LYS A 254 9.44 19.82 -17.41
N LEU A 255 8.44 18.93 -17.47
CA LEU A 255 7.15 19.21 -18.09
C LEU A 255 6.22 20.09 -17.22
N LEU A 256 6.26 19.91 -15.90
CA LEU A 256 5.24 20.43 -14.97
C LEU A 256 5.76 21.47 -13.97
N ILE A 257 7.08 21.72 -13.95
CA ILE A 257 7.71 22.66 -13.02
C ILE A 257 8.67 23.60 -13.77
N GLU A 258 9.64 23.04 -14.49
CA GLU A 258 10.73 23.82 -15.08
C GLU A 258 10.29 24.52 -16.37
N GLY A 259 9.53 23.84 -17.21
CA GLY A 259 9.00 24.38 -18.46
C GLY A 259 7.79 25.31 -18.27
N PRO A 260 7.25 25.87 -19.38
CA PRO A 260 6.04 26.68 -19.37
C PRO A 260 4.82 25.87 -18.92
N VAL A 261 4.10 26.36 -17.92
CA VAL A 261 2.93 25.68 -17.35
C VAL A 261 1.67 26.53 -17.43
N LEU A 262 0.52 25.85 -17.53
CA LEU A 262 -0.76 26.41 -17.15
C LEU A 262 -0.98 26.12 -15.66
N GLU A 263 -0.88 27.15 -14.83
CA GLU A 263 -1.23 27.09 -13.40
C GLU A 263 -2.74 27.35 -13.24
N ILE A 264 -3.43 26.41 -12.61
CA ILE A 264 -4.87 26.46 -12.39
C ILE A 264 -5.11 26.55 -10.88
N PRO A 265 -5.53 27.71 -10.35
CA PRO A 265 -5.91 27.83 -8.95
C PRO A 265 -7.11 26.94 -8.63
N LEU A 266 -7.04 26.27 -7.48
CA LEU A 266 -8.09 25.38 -6.98
C LEU A 266 -8.72 25.99 -5.72
N ARG A 267 -10.04 25.87 -5.60
CA ARG A 267 -10.82 26.40 -4.46
C ARG A 267 -11.80 25.37 -3.92
N SER A 268 -12.63 24.83 -4.80
CA SER A 268 -13.72 23.90 -4.47
C SER A 268 -13.59 22.65 -5.34
N MET A 269 -12.38 22.11 -5.41
CA MET A 269 -12.05 21.07 -6.37
C MET A 269 -12.70 19.72 -6.05
N SER A 270 -12.98 18.96 -7.10
CA SER A 270 -13.16 17.50 -7.06
C SER A 270 -12.37 16.88 -8.21
N PHE A 271 -11.86 15.66 -8.02
CA PHE A 271 -11.04 15.01 -9.06
C PHE A 271 -11.17 13.49 -9.07
N ASP A 272 -11.01 12.91 -10.25
CA ASP A 272 -10.97 11.47 -10.52
C ASP A 272 -9.61 11.10 -11.12
N PHE A 273 -9.04 9.96 -10.70
CA PHE A 273 -7.73 9.49 -11.15
C PHE A 273 -7.60 7.97 -11.00
N ASN A 274 -6.60 7.38 -11.65
CA ASN A 274 -6.19 6.00 -11.39
C ASN A 274 -5.32 5.96 -10.10
N PRO A 275 -5.74 5.25 -9.03
CA PRO A 275 -5.01 5.22 -7.77
C PRO A 275 -3.62 4.56 -7.82
N ASP A 276 -3.32 3.78 -8.87
CA ASP A 276 -2.04 3.06 -9.01
C ASP A 276 -0.96 3.86 -9.74
N GLU A 277 -1.32 4.99 -10.32
CA GLU A 277 -0.45 5.85 -11.12
C GLU A 277 0.19 7.08 -10.44
N PRO A 278 -0.26 7.59 -9.26
CA PRO A 278 0.29 8.81 -8.70
C PRO A 278 1.79 8.70 -8.40
N VAL A 279 2.53 9.75 -8.73
CA VAL A 279 3.98 9.83 -8.52
C VAL A 279 4.31 11.07 -7.67
N PRO A 280 4.73 10.92 -6.41
CA PRO A 280 5.09 12.06 -5.58
C PRO A 280 6.39 12.70 -6.06
N ILE A 281 6.42 14.04 -6.04
CA ILE A 281 7.60 14.88 -6.24
C ILE A 281 7.79 15.73 -4.99
N GLU A 282 8.81 15.37 -4.21
CA GLU A 282 9.14 16.02 -2.93
C GLU A 282 9.30 17.54 -3.07
N GLY A 283 8.58 18.27 -2.22
CA GLY A 283 8.60 19.73 -2.16
C GLY A 283 7.71 20.42 -3.21
N PHE A 284 6.99 19.66 -4.02
CA PHE A 284 6.13 20.19 -5.08
C PHE A 284 4.70 19.66 -4.99
N GLY A 285 4.51 18.35 -4.85
CA GLY A 285 3.20 17.71 -4.86
C GLY A 285 3.19 16.35 -5.52
N THR A 286 2.02 15.94 -5.98
CA THR A 286 1.83 14.62 -6.60
C THR A 286 1.50 14.79 -8.08
N VAL A 287 2.26 14.07 -8.92
CA VAL A 287 1.95 13.97 -10.34
C VAL A 287 0.93 12.88 -10.56
N TYR A 288 -0.14 13.22 -11.25
CA TYR A 288 -1.14 12.31 -11.75
C TYR A 288 -0.94 12.19 -13.26
N PRO A 289 -0.48 11.05 -13.79
CA PRO A 289 -0.31 10.84 -15.23
C PRO A 289 -1.61 11.10 -16.01
N THR A 290 -2.71 10.63 -15.44
CA THR A 290 -4.08 10.93 -15.88
C THR A 290 -4.88 11.50 -14.71
N ILE A 291 -5.65 12.56 -14.96
CA ILE A 291 -6.56 13.13 -13.95
C ILE A 291 -7.67 13.92 -14.63
N THR A 292 -8.88 13.86 -14.08
CA THR A 292 -9.95 14.81 -14.39
C THR A 292 -10.21 15.67 -13.17
N VAL A 293 -10.06 16.99 -13.29
CA VAL A 293 -10.33 17.94 -12.20
C VAL A 293 -11.50 18.84 -12.58
N ARG A 294 -12.37 19.10 -11.60
CA ARG A 294 -13.53 20.00 -11.70
C ARG A 294 -13.48 21.01 -10.57
N ASP A 295 -13.80 22.26 -10.87
CA ASP A 295 -13.88 23.34 -9.89
C ASP A 295 -14.85 24.42 -10.39
N ASP A 296 -14.90 25.57 -9.71
CA ASP A 296 -15.74 26.72 -10.05
C ASP A 296 -15.53 27.21 -11.47
N TRP A 297 -14.29 27.15 -11.99
CA TRP A 297 -13.91 27.61 -13.32
C TRP A 297 -14.34 26.66 -14.46
N GLY A 298 -14.69 25.41 -14.16
CA GLY A 298 -15.04 24.41 -15.18
C GLY A 298 -14.37 23.06 -14.93
N ARG A 299 -13.90 22.45 -16.02
CA ARG A 299 -13.34 21.08 -16.00
C ARG A 299 -12.08 20.97 -16.87
N ILE A 300 -11.09 20.25 -16.37
CA ILE A 300 -9.91 19.83 -17.13
C ILE A 300 -9.79 18.32 -17.15
N GLU A 301 -9.55 17.77 -18.33
CA GLU A 301 -9.13 16.38 -18.53
C GLU A 301 -7.66 16.38 -18.92
N VAL A 302 -6.84 15.60 -18.21
CA VAL A 302 -5.39 15.52 -18.44
C VAL A 302 -5.00 14.08 -18.75
N ALA A 303 -4.23 13.92 -19.83
CA ALA A 303 -3.74 12.63 -20.33
C ALA A 303 -2.21 12.54 -20.39
N LYS A 304 -1.48 13.64 -20.16
CA LYS A 304 -0.01 13.70 -20.21
C LYS A 304 0.61 14.34 -18.96
N GLY A 305 0.06 14.00 -17.79
CA GLY A 305 0.58 14.45 -16.51
C GLY A 305 0.02 15.80 -16.06
N ALA A 306 -0.43 15.84 -14.80
CA ALA A 306 -0.69 17.05 -14.05
C ALA A 306 -0.02 16.96 -12.68
N LEU A 307 0.53 18.06 -12.19
CA LEU A 307 1.07 18.15 -10.83
C LEU A 307 0.04 18.88 -9.96
N LEU A 308 -0.48 18.18 -8.96
CA LEU A 308 -1.33 18.75 -7.92
C LEU A 308 -0.45 19.15 -6.74
N ALA A 309 -0.47 20.42 -6.36
CA ALA A 309 0.35 20.92 -5.26
C ALA A 309 0.01 20.23 -3.93
N GLU A 310 0.98 20.06 -3.03
CA GLU A 310 0.80 19.37 -1.73
C GLU A 310 -0.34 19.96 -0.88
N ASN A 311 -0.51 21.27 -0.92
CA ASN A 311 -1.57 21.99 -0.21
C ASN A 311 -2.89 22.07 -0.99
N TYR A 312 -3.00 21.35 -2.11
CA TYR A 312 -4.16 21.31 -3.00
C TYR A 312 -4.62 22.68 -3.53
N SER A 313 -3.75 23.70 -3.48
CA SER A 313 -4.11 25.07 -3.88
C SER A 313 -4.10 25.29 -5.39
N LYS A 314 -3.44 24.42 -6.14
CA LYS A 314 -3.25 24.58 -7.58
C LYS A 314 -2.94 23.27 -8.30
N LEU A 315 -3.37 23.19 -9.55
CA LEU A 315 -2.98 22.17 -10.52
C LEU A 315 -2.04 22.80 -11.57
N MET A 316 -0.98 22.11 -11.93
CA MET A 316 -0.06 22.52 -12.98
C MET A 316 -0.09 21.49 -14.11
N VAL A 317 -0.28 21.96 -15.34
CA VAL A 317 -0.15 21.16 -16.57
C VAL A 317 0.78 21.88 -17.54
N SER A 318 1.40 21.16 -18.47
CA SER A 318 2.24 21.81 -19.49
C SER A 318 1.44 22.78 -20.36
N ALA A 319 1.87 24.03 -20.48
CA ALA A 319 1.21 25.03 -21.32
C ALA A 319 1.25 24.66 -22.82
N THR A 320 2.27 23.90 -23.24
CA THR A 320 2.50 23.53 -24.65
C THR A 320 1.74 22.28 -25.08
N ALA A 321 1.12 21.55 -24.15
CA ALA A 321 0.38 20.32 -24.43
C ALA A 321 -1.14 20.53 -24.63
N ARG A 322 -1.59 21.76 -24.88
CA ARG A 322 -3.03 22.04 -25.09
C ARG A 322 -3.58 21.24 -26.27
N GLY A 323 -4.67 20.50 -26.04
CA GLY A 323 -5.35 19.69 -27.06
C GLY A 323 -4.67 18.33 -27.36
N THR A 324 -3.43 18.11 -26.93
CA THR A 324 -2.71 16.84 -27.12
C THR A 324 -2.37 16.12 -25.82
N GLY A 325 -2.35 16.83 -24.71
CA GLY A 325 -2.09 16.29 -23.37
C GLY A 325 -3.13 16.70 -22.33
N TRP A 326 -3.95 17.71 -22.62
CA TRP A 326 -5.11 18.06 -21.80
C TRP A 326 -6.15 18.81 -22.62
N LYS A 327 -7.40 18.75 -22.15
CA LYS A 327 -8.55 19.51 -22.66
C LYS A 327 -9.17 20.30 -21.51
N LEU A 328 -9.39 21.59 -21.72
CA LEU A 328 -9.95 22.51 -20.73
C LEU A 328 -11.26 23.08 -21.24
N ASP A 329 -12.33 22.82 -20.50
CA ASP A 329 -13.67 23.35 -20.74
C ASP A 329 -13.97 24.40 -19.66
N LEU A 330 -13.82 25.68 -20.01
CA LEU A 330 -14.07 26.81 -19.11
C LEU A 330 -15.54 27.22 -19.12
N LYS A 331 -16.08 27.56 -17.94
CA LYS A 331 -17.39 28.20 -17.82
C LYS A 331 -17.36 29.63 -18.37
N PRO A 332 -18.51 30.20 -18.78
CA PRO A 332 -18.59 31.61 -19.18
C PRO A 332 -17.99 32.55 -18.15
N GLY A 333 -17.28 33.57 -18.63
CA GLY A 333 -16.58 34.55 -17.80
C GLY A 333 -15.25 34.05 -17.23
N TRP A 334 -14.74 32.90 -17.65
CA TRP A 334 -13.36 32.47 -17.37
C TRP A 334 -12.54 32.43 -18.65
N LYS A 335 -11.27 32.84 -18.56
CA LYS A 335 -10.33 32.83 -19.68
C LYS A 335 -8.93 32.45 -19.25
N ILE A 336 -8.14 31.95 -20.19
CA ILE A 336 -6.71 31.76 -20.04
C ILE A 336 -6.02 33.12 -20.26
N VAL A 337 -5.10 33.48 -19.37
CA VAL A 337 -4.29 34.71 -19.42
C VAL A 337 -2.81 34.39 -19.17
N PRO A 338 -1.88 35.30 -19.48
CA PRO A 338 -0.46 35.12 -19.14
C PRO A 338 -0.25 34.90 -17.63
N GLY A 339 0.64 33.98 -17.30
CA GLY A 339 1.05 33.63 -15.94
C GLY A 339 2.20 34.49 -15.40
N LYS A 340 2.80 34.03 -14.30
CA LYS A 340 3.87 34.78 -13.60
C LYS A 340 5.20 34.75 -14.32
N ARG A 341 5.60 33.59 -14.88
CA ARG A 341 6.84 33.46 -15.67
C ARG A 341 6.53 33.64 -17.16
N ALA A 342 7.54 34.02 -17.92
CA ALA A 342 7.43 34.08 -19.37
C ALA A 342 7.02 32.70 -19.93
N GLY A 343 5.98 32.67 -20.75
CA GLY A 343 5.43 31.44 -21.33
C GLY A 343 4.43 30.70 -20.45
N ASP A 344 4.38 30.98 -19.14
CA ASP A 344 3.34 30.43 -18.28
C ASP A 344 1.98 31.04 -18.61
N LEU A 345 0.94 30.28 -18.30
CA LEU A 345 -0.45 30.65 -18.41
C LEU A 345 -1.13 30.45 -17.05
N THR A 346 -2.24 31.15 -16.83
CA THR A 346 -3.17 30.88 -15.73
C THR A 346 -4.59 31.08 -16.21
N ILE A 347 -5.57 30.67 -15.42
CA ILE A 347 -6.97 31.05 -15.63
C ILE A 347 -7.33 32.25 -14.75
N ALA A 348 -8.20 33.11 -15.25
CA ALA A 348 -8.78 34.23 -14.52
C ALA A 348 -10.24 34.42 -14.90
N ARG A 349 -11.03 34.92 -13.94
CA ARG A 349 -12.41 35.32 -14.19
C ARG A 349 -12.41 36.74 -14.77
N ASP A 350 -13.20 36.96 -15.80
CA ASP A 350 -13.56 38.29 -16.28
C ASP A 350 -14.14 39.08 -15.10
N ARG A 351 -13.73 40.34 -14.99
CA ARG A 351 -14.20 41.25 -13.95
C ARG A 351 -15.65 41.63 -14.16
#